data_AF-A0A7S0N4Q1-F1
#
_entry.id   AF-A0A7S0N4Q1-F1
#
_cell.length_a   1.000
_cell.length_b   1.000
_cell.length_c   1.000
_cell.angle_alpha   90.00
_cell.angle_beta   90.00
_cell.angle_gamma   90.00
#
_symmetry.space_group_name_H-M   'P 1'
#
loop_
_entity.id
_entity.type
_entity.pdbx_description
1 polymer ?
#
loop_
_entity_poly.entity_id
_entity_poly.type
_entity_poly.pdbx_seq_one_letter_code
_entity_poly.pdbx_strand_id
1 'polypeptide(L)'
;RSGKRLQKARPRWLVLERAFLTNQWRASQVVYFSGMPERKMPPADAPYTTLVRDLQALTMHRYKAVRQSAQPMLERCLKRFPDLVRGCLPPLLAALSTRADDGAEANEESALGACTALCGRVLCRYTTRNSGALAEVLLSLMESAHHSTLRS
;
A
#
# COMPACT_ATOMS: atom_id res chain seq x y z
N ARG A 1 27.16 -47.47 -2.19
CA ARG A 1 25.81 -47.89 -1.76
C ARG A 1 24.95 -46.63 -1.52
N SER A 2 24.11 -46.26 -2.49
CA SER A 2 23.23 -45.09 -2.38
C SER A 2 21.96 -45.49 -1.61
N GLY A 3 21.78 -44.94 -0.41
CA GLY A 3 20.60 -45.17 0.42
C GLY A 3 19.38 -44.54 -0.23
N LYS A 4 18.60 -45.33 -0.97
CA LYS A 4 17.28 -44.93 -1.47
C LYS A 4 16.40 -44.65 -0.23
N ARG A 5 16.18 -43.37 0.08
CA ARG A 5 15.15 -42.98 1.06
C ARG A 5 13.83 -43.56 0.57
N LEU A 6 13.29 -44.55 1.29
CA LEU A 6 11.96 -45.08 1.05
C LEU A 6 11.00 -43.88 1.06
N GLN A 7 10.43 -43.57 -0.11
CA GLN A 7 9.36 -42.58 -0.23
C GLN A 7 8.24 -43.08 0.68
N LYS A 8 8.03 -42.41 1.82
CA LYS A 8 6.97 -42.77 2.76
C LYS A 8 5.65 -42.77 1.97
N ALA A 9 4.98 -43.92 1.91
CA ALA A 9 3.68 -44.03 1.28
C ALA A 9 2.76 -42.97 1.88
N ARG A 10 2.29 -42.05 1.05
CA ARG A 10 1.34 -41.00 1.46
C ARG A 10 -0.06 -41.44 1.03
N PRO A 11 -1.08 -41.19 1.85
CA PRO A 11 -2.44 -41.45 1.42
C PRO A 11 -2.78 -40.54 0.22
N ARG A 12 -3.60 -41.06 -0.70
CA ARG A 12 -3.90 -40.37 -1.98
C ARG A 12 -4.47 -38.96 -1.79
N TRP A 13 -5.31 -38.76 -0.77
CA TRP A 13 -5.88 -37.44 -0.46
C TRP A 13 -4.80 -36.40 -0.16
N LEU A 14 -3.74 -36.77 0.56
CA LEU A 14 -2.64 -35.84 0.89
C LEU A 14 -1.81 -35.48 -0.34
N VAL A 15 -1.66 -36.41 -1.28
CA VAL A 15 -0.98 -36.14 -2.56
C VAL A 15 -1.79 -35.15 -3.40
N LEU A 16 -3.11 -35.33 -3.45
CA LEU A 16 -4.02 -34.41 -4.15
C LEU A 16 -4.01 -33.03 -3.51
N GLU A 17 -4.14 -32.94 -2.19
CA GLU A 17 -4.10 -31.67 -1.46
C GLU A 17 -2.77 -30.94 -1.67
N ARG A 18 -1.65 -31.66 -1.62
CA ARG A 18 -0.33 -31.09 -1.91
C ARG A 18 -0.25 -30.55 -3.34
N ALA A 19 -0.73 -31.29 -4.33
CA ALA A 19 -0.73 -30.85 -5.71
C ALA A 19 -1.59 -29.59 -5.89
N PHE A 20 -2.76 -29.55 -5.25
CA PHE A 20 -3.66 -28.40 -5.23
C PHE A 20 -3.01 -27.17 -4.59
N LEU A 21 -2.45 -27.29 -3.39
CA LEU A 21 -1.76 -26.19 -2.70
C LEU A 21 -0.53 -25.71 -3.49
N THR A 22 0.19 -26.63 -4.13
CA THR A 22 1.33 -26.28 -5.00
C THR A 22 0.86 -25.49 -6.22
N ASN A 23 -0.26 -25.88 -6.82
CA ASN A 23 -0.85 -25.14 -7.93
C ASN A 23 -1.32 -23.75 -7.50
N GLN A 24 -2.01 -23.63 -6.36
CA GLN A 24 -2.42 -22.34 -5.81
C GLN A 24 -1.23 -21.43 -5.54
N TRP A 25 -0.17 -21.96 -4.92
CA TRP A 25 1.08 -21.22 -4.68
C TRP A 25 1.67 -20.69 -5.99
N ARG A 26 1.84 -21.57 -6.99
CA ARG A 26 2.36 -21.19 -8.31
C ARG A 26 1.47 -20.14 -8.99
N ALA A 27 0.16 -20.32 -8.98
CA ALA A 27 -0.79 -19.37 -9.56
C ALA A 27 -0.69 -17.98 -8.90
N SER A 28 -0.59 -17.94 -7.56
CA SER A 28 -0.40 -16.67 -6.82
C SER A 28 0.90 -15.95 -7.20
N GLN A 29 1.96 -16.72 -7.50
CA GLN A 29 3.25 -16.17 -7.89
C GLN A 29 3.30 -15.69 -9.34
N VAL A 30 2.67 -16.42 -10.28
CA VAL A 30 2.65 -16.04 -11.71
C VAL A 30 2.09 -14.64 -11.89
N VAL A 31 1.01 -14.32 -11.15
CA VAL A 31 0.49 -12.96 -11.11
C VAL A 31 1.51 -12.08 -10.37
N TYR A 32 1.97 -12.39 -9.15
CA TYR A 32 2.97 -11.57 -8.41
C TYR A 32 4.16 -11.05 -9.25
N PHE A 33 4.76 -11.93 -10.06
CA PHE A 33 5.93 -11.61 -10.88
C PHE A 33 5.63 -10.89 -12.21
N SER A 34 4.37 -10.70 -12.60
CA SER A 34 4.03 -9.90 -13.80
C SER A 34 4.10 -8.38 -13.57
N GLY A 35 4.21 -7.93 -12.31
CA GLY A 35 4.39 -6.52 -11.93
C GLY A 35 5.75 -6.21 -11.30
N MET A 36 6.70 -7.15 -11.33
CA MET A 36 8.06 -6.94 -10.80
C MET A 36 8.90 -6.13 -11.78
N PRO A 37 9.84 -5.29 -11.30
CA PRO A 37 10.60 -4.36 -12.13
C PRO A 37 11.43 -5.04 -13.26
N GLU A 38 11.84 -6.30 -13.09
CA GLU A 38 12.60 -7.05 -14.12
C GLU A 38 11.74 -7.55 -15.29
N ARG A 39 10.42 -7.64 -15.12
CA ARG A 39 9.49 -8.06 -16.16
C ARG A 39 8.61 -6.86 -16.45
N LYS A 40 9.04 -6.04 -17.43
CA LYS A 40 8.34 -4.83 -17.93
C LYS A 40 6.86 -4.92 -17.60
N MET A 41 6.41 -4.13 -16.62
CA MET A 41 4.99 -3.95 -16.38
C MET A 41 4.30 -3.72 -17.73
N PRO A 42 3.06 -4.18 -17.92
CA PRO A 42 2.28 -3.65 -19.02
C PRO A 42 2.32 -2.11 -18.94
N PRO A 43 2.52 -1.45 -20.09
CA PRO A 43 3.08 -0.11 -20.17
C PRO A 43 2.10 0.88 -19.55
N ALA A 44 2.49 1.59 -18.47
CA ALA A 44 1.80 2.78 -17.97
C ALA A 44 0.26 2.77 -18.17
N ASP A 45 -0.39 1.65 -17.82
CA ASP A 45 -1.80 1.49 -18.16
C ASP A 45 -2.58 2.46 -17.27
N ALA A 46 -3.16 3.48 -17.89
CA ALA A 46 -4.09 4.45 -17.30
C ALA A 46 -5.05 3.86 -16.25
N PRO A 47 -5.63 2.65 -16.39
CA PRO A 47 -6.55 2.11 -15.38
C PRO A 47 -5.93 1.87 -14.00
N TYR A 48 -4.63 1.53 -13.89
CA TYR A 48 -4.03 1.27 -12.57
C TYR A 48 -3.64 2.55 -11.86
N THR A 49 -3.19 3.56 -12.61
CA THR A 49 -2.89 4.88 -12.06
C THR A 49 -4.18 5.57 -11.60
N THR A 50 -5.27 5.43 -12.37
CA THR A 50 -6.59 5.93 -11.94
C THR A 50 -7.09 5.20 -10.70
N LEU A 51 -6.98 3.86 -10.65
CA LEU A 51 -7.39 3.08 -9.49
C LEU A 51 -6.62 3.49 -8.23
N VAL A 52 -5.31 3.67 -8.33
CA VAL A 52 -4.49 4.10 -7.18
C VAL A 52 -4.87 5.53 -6.74
N ARG A 53 -5.13 6.43 -7.69
CA ARG A 53 -5.60 7.79 -7.40
C ARG A 53 -6.96 7.79 -6.69
N ASP A 54 -7.89 6.97 -7.16
CA ASP A 54 -9.23 6.87 -6.58
C ASP A 54 -9.18 6.23 -5.18
N LEU A 55 -8.38 5.17 -5.00
CA LEU A 55 -8.13 4.59 -3.68
C LEU A 55 -7.48 5.60 -2.73
N GLN A 56 -6.53 6.39 -3.21
CA GLN A 56 -5.91 7.45 -2.43
C GLN A 56 -6.94 8.50 -1.99
N ALA A 57 -7.82 8.96 -2.88
CA ALA A 57 -8.92 9.85 -2.51
C ALA A 57 -9.83 9.22 -1.44
N LEU A 58 -10.15 7.92 -1.57
CA LEU A 58 -10.93 7.19 -0.58
C LEU A 58 -10.23 7.03 0.78
N THR A 59 -8.89 6.94 0.81
CA THR A 59 -8.15 6.91 2.08
C THR A 59 -8.20 8.23 2.85
N MET A 60 -8.47 9.35 2.17
CA MET A 60 -8.62 10.68 2.76
C MET A 60 -10.10 11.09 2.87
N HIS A 61 -11.02 10.14 2.70
CA HIS A 61 -12.45 10.40 2.72
C HIS A 61 -12.96 10.78 4.12
N ARG A 62 -14.02 11.58 4.20
CA ARG A 62 -14.70 12.03 5.43
C ARG A 62 -15.04 10.88 6.40
N TYR A 63 -15.71 9.84 5.89
CA TYR A 63 -16.07 8.67 6.71
C TYR A 63 -14.89 7.74 7.07
N LYS A 64 -14.69 7.53 8.38
CA LYS A 64 -13.70 6.59 8.93
C LYS A 64 -13.81 5.17 8.36
N ALA A 65 -15.04 4.65 8.21
CA ALA A 65 -15.25 3.30 7.68
C ALA A 65 -14.71 3.15 6.24
N VAL A 66 -14.89 4.18 5.41
CA VAL A 66 -14.35 4.22 4.04
C VAL A 66 -12.82 4.21 4.10
N ARG A 67 -12.21 5.06 4.93
CA ARG A 67 -10.74 5.10 5.11
C ARG A 67 -10.17 3.75 5.52
N GLN A 68 -10.80 3.09 6.50
CA GLN A 68 -10.37 1.77 7.00
C GLN A 68 -10.46 0.67 5.94
N SER A 69 -11.46 0.73 5.05
CA SER A 69 -11.58 -0.22 3.94
C SER A 69 -10.60 0.05 2.80
N ALA A 70 -10.33 1.33 2.51
CA ALA A 70 -9.50 1.76 1.39
C ALA A 70 -7.98 1.58 1.66
N GLN A 71 -7.53 1.81 2.90
CA GLN A 71 -6.11 1.70 3.28
C GLN A 71 -5.44 0.37 2.91
N PRO A 72 -5.98 -0.80 3.32
CA PRO A 72 -5.36 -2.08 2.98
C PRO A 72 -5.39 -2.35 1.47
N MET A 73 -6.35 -1.79 0.74
CA MET A 73 -6.39 -1.90 -0.72
C MET A 73 -5.27 -1.07 -1.35
N LEU A 74 -5.11 0.19 -0.93
CA LEU A 74 -4.02 1.05 -1.38
C LEU A 74 -2.65 0.40 -1.10
N GLU A 75 -2.44 -0.13 0.11
CA GLU A 75 -1.17 -0.79 0.46
C GLU A 75 -0.88 -2.02 -0.41
N ARG A 76 -1.91 -2.83 -0.76
CA ARG A 76 -1.77 -3.96 -1.69
C ARG A 76 -1.42 -3.49 -3.09
N CYS A 77 -2.05 -2.43 -3.59
CA CYS A 77 -1.74 -1.84 -4.90
C CYS A 77 -0.31 -1.31 -4.96
N LEU A 78 0.14 -0.58 -3.92
CA LEU A 78 1.50 -0.05 -3.86
C LEU A 78 2.57 -1.13 -3.69
N LYS A 79 2.27 -2.19 -2.92
CA LYS A 79 3.15 -3.37 -2.82
C LYS A 79 3.30 -4.08 -4.17
N ARG A 80 2.21 -4.08 -4.94
CA ARG A 80 2.14 -4.71 -6.26
C ARG A 80 2.84 -3.88 -7.33
N PHE A 81 2.69 -2.56 -7.29
CA PHE A 81 3.20 -1.62 -8.28
C PHE A 81 4.08 -0.57 -7.62
N PRO A 82 5.37 -0.87 -7.34
CA PRO A 82 6.25 0.00 -6.56
C PRO A 82 6.53 1.35 -7.25
N ASP A 83 6.47 1.42 -8.58
CA ASP A 83 6.71 2.65 -9.33
C ASP A 83 5.65 3.73 -9.06
N LEU A 84 4.44 3.32 -8.63
CA LEU A 84 3.33 4.23 -8.32
C LEU A 84 3.50 4.92 -6.96
N VAL A 85 4.39 4.41 -6.09
CA VAL A 85 4.58 4.92 -4.73
C VAL A 85 4.98 6.40 -4.73
N ARG A 86 5.84 6.81 -5.67
CA ARG A 86 6.27 8.21 -5.81
C ARG A 86 5.11 9.15 -6.11
N GLY A 87 4.16 8.72 -6.95
CA GLY A 87 3.00 9.53 -7.34
C GLY A 87 1.97 9.70 -6.21
N CYS A 88 1.96 8.78 -5.23
CA CYS A 88 1.05 8.84 -4.10
C CYS A 88 1.48 9.81 -3.00
N LEU A 89 2.75 10.20 -2.91
CA LEU A 89 3.22 11.07 -1.82
C LEU A 89 2.64 12.49 -1.89
N PRO A 90 2.73 13.23 -3.02
CA PRO A 90 2.32 14.64 -3.06
C PRO A 90 0.90 14.93 -2.55
N PRO A 91 -0.15 14.15 -2.93
CA PRO A 91 -1.49 14.42 -2.43
C PRO A 91 -1.67 14.06 -0.95
N LEU A 92 -0.92 13.08 -0.42
CA LEU A 92 -0.94 12.77 1.01
C LEU A 92 -0.30 13.91 1.82
N LEU A 93 0.82 14.47 1.34
CA LEU A 93 1.47 15.61 2.00
C LEU A 93 0.63 16.88 1.90
N ALA A 94 -0.04 17.10 0.77
CA ALA A 94 -0.98 18.20 0.60
C ALA A 94 -2.18 18.11 1.55
N ALA A 95 -2.63 16.90 1.89
CA ALA A 95 -3.69 16.69 2.88
C ALA A 95 -3.21 16.87 4.34
N LEU A 96 -1.90 16.94 4.58
CA LEU A 96 -1.32 17.28 5.89
C LEU A 96 -1.08 18.78 6.05
N SER A 97 -0.74 19.48 4.97
CA SER A 97 -0.45 20.91 5.06
C SER A 97 -1.73 21.72 5.29
N THR A 98 -1.64 22.73 6.16
CA THR A 98 -2.71 23.67 6.54
C THR A 98 -3.23 24.56 5.40
N ARG A 99 -2.81 24.26 4.17
CA ARG A 99 -3.11 24.99 2.93
C ARG A 99 -4.30 24.42 2.16
N ALA A 100 -4.91 23.34 2.66
CA ALA A 100 -6.22 22.90 2.20
C ALA A 100 -7.28 23.87 2.72
N ASP A 101 -7.42 24.98 1.98
CA ASP A 101 -8.53 25.92 2.10
C ASP A 101 -9.88 25.18 1.93
N ASP A 102 -10.90 25.70 2.63
CA ASP A 102 -12.31 25.30 2.61
C ASP A 102 -12.76 24.21 3.61
N GLY A 103 -12.86 24.59 4.90
CA GLY A 103 -13.71 23.92 5.89
C GLY A 103 -12.94 23.08 6.91
N ALA A 104 -12.78 23.63 8.12
CA ALA A 104 -11.96 23.08 9.20
C ALA A 104 -12.22 21.61 9.57
N GLU A 105 -13.42 21.05 9.34
CA GLU A 105 -13.73 19.65 9.63
C GLU A 105 -13.33 18.67 8.52
N ALA A 106 -13.37 19.11 7.26
CA ALA A 106 -12.97 18.26 6.13
C ALA A 106 -11.46 17.99 6.14
N ASN A 107 -10.69 18.91 6.72
CA ASN A 107 -9.23 18.87 6.72
C ASN A 107 -8.64 17.93 7.79
N GLU A 108 -9.29 17.78 8.95
CA GLU A 108 -8.80 16.87 10.01
C GLU A 108 -8.94 15.40 9.59
N GLU A 109 -10.08 15.04 8.99
CA GLU A 109 -10.34 13.66 8.60
C GLU A 109 -9.47 13.20 7.43
N SER A 110 -9.19 14.10 6.48
CA SER A 110 -8.23 13.86 5.40
C SER A 110 -6.80 13.73 5.94
N ALA A 111 -6.39 14.60 6.88
CA ALA A 111 -5.07 14.53 7.52
C ALA A 111 -4.88 13.23 8.30
N LEU A 112 -5.89 12.78 9.06
CA LEU A 112 -5.87 11.48 9.73
C LEU A 112 -5.73 10.33 8.72
N GLY A 113 -6.46 10.40 7.61
CA GLY A 113 -6.35 9.45 6.50
C GLY A 113 -4.96 9.42 5.86
N ALA A 114 -4.35 10.59 5.67
CA ALA A 114 -3.02 10.74 5.11
C ALA A 114 -1.94 10.19 6.06
N CYS A 115 -1.98 10.54 7.34
CA CYS A 115 -1.07 10.02 8.37
C CYS A 115 -1.11 8.49 8.45
N THR A 116 -2.31 7.92 8.47
CA THR A 116 -2.48 6.47 8.54
C THR A 116 -1.99 5.75 7.27
N ALA A 117 -2.16 6.35 6.09
CA ALA A 117 -1.58 5.84 4.85
C ALA A 117 -0.05 5.92 4.84
N LEU A 118 0.55 7.03 5.31
CA LEU A 118 2.00 7.22 5.41
C LEU A 118 2.66 6.22 6.38
N CYS A 119 1.97 5.84 7.45
CA CYS A 119 2.39 4.77 8.36
C CYS A 119 2.37 3.37 7.73
N GLY A 120 1.76 3.20 6.55
CA GLY A 120 1.73 1.94 5.81
C GLY A 120 3.14 1.46 5.44
N ARG A 121 3.35 0.14 5.40
CA ARG A 121 4.71 -0.43 5.28
C ARG A 121 5.40 -0.04 3.98
N VAL A 122 4.65 0.10 2.89
CA VAL A 122 5.22 0.41 1.57
C VAL A 122 5.68 1.86 1.50
N LEU A 123 4.83 2.81 1.92
CA LEU A 123 5.16 4.24 1.93
C LEU A 123 6.26 4.55 2.95
N CYS A 124 6.17 4.01 4.17
CA CYS A 124 7.20 4.18 5.19
C CYS A 124 8.57 3.64 4.75
N ARG A 125 8.63 2.49 4.06
CA ARG A 125 9.89 1.98 3.49
C ARG A 125 10.43 2.85 2.36
N TYR A 126 9.56 3.41 1.54
CA TYR A 126 9.97 4.30 0.46
C TYR A 126 10.54 5.61 1.03
N THR A 127 9.86 6.24 1.98
CA THR A 127 10.29 7.51 2.59
C THR A 127 11.59 7.31 3.36
N THR A 128 11.71 6.27 4.19
CA THR A 128 12.96 5.98 4.93
C THR A 128 14.16 5.68 4.03
N ARG A 129 13.94 5.22 2.80
CA ARG A 129 15.01 4.97 1.81
C ARG A 129 15.36 6.19 0.96
N ASN A 130 14.47 7.17 0.87
CA ASN A 130 14.64 8.39 0.08
C ASN A 130 14.66 9.62 0.98
N SER A 131 15.86 10.16 1.24
CA SER A 131 16.06 11.30 2.14
C SER A 131 15.27 12.54 1.74
N GLY A 132 15.06 12.79 0.44
CA GLY A 132 14.24 13.91 -0.05
C GLY A 132 12.77 13.74 0.32
N ALA A 133 12.21 12.55 0.06
CA ALA A 133 10.84 12.23 0.43
C ALA A 133 10.63 12.24 1.96
N LEU A 134 11.63 11.81 2.73
CA LEU A 134 11.59 11.89 4.19
C LEU A 134 11.58 13.35 4.68
N ALA A 135 12.41 14.21 4.09
CA ALA A 135 12.43 15.63 4.44
C ALA A 135 11.09 16.30 4.14
N GLU A 136 10.49 16.03 2.98
CA GLU A 136 9.15 16.54 2.62
C GLU A 136 8.07 16.08 3.60
N VAL A 137 8.11 14.80 4.02
CA VAL A 137 7.19 14.27 5.05
C VAL A 137 7.37 15.01 6.37
N LEU A 138 8.60 15.16 6.86
CA LEU A 138 8.86 15.84 8.13
C LEU A 138 8.44 17.32 8.08
N LEU A 139 8.70 18.02 6.99
CA LEU A 139 8.27 19.41 6.79
C LEU A 139 6.74 19.52 6.78
N SER A 140 6.05 18.64 6.05
CA SER A 140 4.58 18.63 6.03
C SER A 140 3.97 18.33 7.41
N LEU A 141 4.60 17.47 8.21
CA LEU A 141 4.17 17.18 9.58
C LEU A 141 4.39 18.36 10.52
N MET A 142 5.49 19.10 10.35
CA MET A 142 5.73 20.35 11.09
C MET A 142 4.73 21.45 10.71
N GLU A 143 4.35 21.54 9.44
CA GLU A 143 3.32 22.47 8.94
C GLU A 143 1.90 22.08 9.39
N SER A 144 1.65 20.79 9.60
CA SER A 144 0.38 20.21 10.04
C SER A 144 0.04 20.48 11.52
N ALA A 145 0.86 21.23 12.28
CA ALA A 145 0.74 21.42 13.72
C ALA A 145 -0.52 22.22 14.15
N HIS A 146 -1.70 21.61 14.01
CA HIS A 146 -2.91 21.94 14.77
C HIS A 146 -2.91 21.14 16.07
N HIS A 147 -2.47 21.76 17.16
CA HIS A 147 -2.53 21.21 18.53
C HIS A 147 -3.87 21.50 19.24
N SER A 148 -5.01 21.46 18.53
CA SER A 148 -6.31 21.87 19.11
C SER A 148 -7.13 20.73 19.75
N THR A 149 -6.74 19.46 19.61
CA THR A 149 -7.54 18.31 20.10
C THR A 149 -6.98 17.62 21.35
N LEU A 150 -6.02 18.22 22.06
CA LEU A 150 -5.74 17.82 23.44
C LEU A 150 -6.94 18.21 24.30
N ARG A 151 -7.86 17.25 24.50
CA ARG A 151 -8.91 17.34 25.52
C ARG A 151 -8.26 17.64 26.87
N SER A 152 -8.45 18.86 27.37
CA SER A 152 -8.42 19.17 28.80
C SER A 152 -9.62 18.56 29.50
#